data_AF-A0A4V1FZ61-F1
#
_entry.id   AF-A0A4V1FZ61-F1
#
_cell.length_a   1.000
_cell.length_b   1.000
_cell.length_c   1.000
_cell.angle_alpha   90.00
_cell.angle_beta   90.00
_cell.angle_gamma   90.00
#
_symmetry.space_group_name_H-M   'P 1'
#
loop_
_entity.id
_entity.type
_entity.pdbx_description
1 polymer ?
#
loop_
_entity_poly.entity_id
_entity_poly.type
_entity_poly.pdbx_seq_one_letter_code
_entity_poly.pdbx_strand_id
1 'polypeptide(L)'
;MDIDRRTVVIGVIVLVALLSAGTLVLYTPTAATGTTPTTPTELNGSYSVSERVLVDGERFLERESIVDDETGEQRLVLAFEDISYDHYWTGDGEQYTKITAKSDDRLAEVLAESSNEVVLKADDEPSAIVAASGDDLADDSPAHYTFPDRLIHSQLKAPGYERTNTRTVDGREVSVYEPQTGWTKLTRDEAEDDTFYVADADGELHAGPDGQVRHANVTLERIDAATWGEYLLERGDPLTATVEYDVTESANQVAPAWMEDVR
;
A
#
# COMPACT_ATOMS: atom_id res chain seq x y z
N MET A 1 -29.41 46.30 -44.73
CA MET A 1 -28.02 45.99 -44.35
C MET A 1 -27.97 44.48 -44.29
N ASP A 2 -27.65 43.84 -45.42
CA ASP A 2 -27.62 42.38 -45.51
C ASP A 2 -26.44 41.88 -44.71
N ILE A 3 -26.72 41.26 -43.57
CA ILE A 3 -25.71 40.50 -42.84
C ILE A 3 -25.39 39.30 -43.74
N ASP A 4 -24.24 39.36 -44.38
CA ASP A 4 -23.77 38.37 -45.33
C ASP A 4 -23.85 36.98 -44.69
N ARG A 5 -24.52 36.02 -45.35
CA ARG A 5 -24.75 34.66 -44.81
C ARG A 5 -23.44 33.99 -44.38
N ARG A 6 -22.31 34.36 -45.03
CA ARG A 6 -20.97 33.92 -44.63
C ARG A 6 -20.56 34.41 -43.23
N THR A 7 -20.90 35.64 -42.85
CA THR A 7 -20.56 36.21 -41.54
C THR A 7 -21.35 35.55 -40.41
N VAL A 8 -22.61 35.17 -40.67
CA VAL A 8 -23.44 34.42 -39.71
C VAL A 8 -22.90 33.00 -39.52
N VAL A 9 -22.52 32.31 -40.61
CA VAL A 9 -21.98 30.95 -40.53
C VAL A 9 -20.63 30.92 -39.81
N ILE A 10 -19.74 31.88 -40.10
CA ILE A 10 -18.44 31.98 -39.41
C ILE A 10 -18.63 32.32 -37.93
N GLY A 11 -19.57 33.23 -37.61
CA GLY A 11 -19.91 33.55 -36.23
C GLY A 11 -20.43 32.34 -35.45
N VAL A 12 -21.29 31.52 -36.06
CA VAL A 12 -21.81 30.29 -35.46
C VAL A 12 -20.71 29.23 -35.30
N ILE A 13 -19.82 29.05 -36.27
CA ILE A 13 -18.71 28.09 -36.18
C ILE A 13 -17.74 28.49 -35.06
N VAL A 14 -17.41 29.78 -34.95
CA VAL A 14 -16.54 30.29 -33.87
C VAL A 14 -17.24 30.17 -32.52
N LEU A 15 -18.54 30.45 -32.43
CA LEU A 15 -19.31 30.28 -31.20
C LEU A 15 -19.41 28.81 -30.78
N VAL A 16 -19.61 27.89 -31.72
CA VAL A 16 -19.63 26.44 -31.45
C VAL A 16 -18.25 25.94 -31.06
N ALA A 17 -17.17 26.42 -31.68
CA ALA A 17 -15.80 26.09 -31.30
C ALA A 17 -15.43 26.63 -29.92
N LEU A 18 -15.86 27.85 -29.57
CA LEU A 18 -15.67 28.43 -28.23
C LEU A 18 -16.56 27.76 -27.18
N LEU A 19 -17.80 27.37 -27.53
CA LEU A 19 -18.68 26.63 -26.65
C LEU A 19 -18.16 25.21 -26.41
N SER A 20 -17.64 24.52 -27.42
CA SER A 20 -17.05 23.17 -27.28
C SER A 20 -15.70 23.19 -26.57
N ALA A 21 -14.82 24.15 -26.88
CA ALA A 21 -13.57 24.33 -26.13
C ALA A 21 -13.83 24.78 -24.67
N GLY A 22 -14.84 25.62 -24.44
CA GLY A 22 -15.21 26.11 -23.11
C GLY A 22 -15.99 25.11 -22.26
N THR A 23 -16.72 24.17 -22.85
CA THR A 23 -17.43 23.10 -22.11
C THR A 23 -16.57 21.89 -21.83
N LEU A 24 -15.55 21.59 -22.65
CA LEU A 24 -14.61 20.49 -22.38
C LEU A 24 -13.73 20.72 -21.15
N VAL A 25 -13.55 21.97 -20.71
CA VAL A 25 -12.68 22.34 -19.57
C VAL A 25 -13.38 22.20 -18.21
N LEU A 26 -14.71 22.04 -18.14
CA LEU A 26 -15.45 22.21 -16.87
C LEU A 26 -16.35 21.06 -16.43
N TYR A 27 -16.31 19.92 -17.13
CA TYR A 27 -16.98 18.72 -16.62
C TYR A 27 -15.96 17.87 -15.86
N THR A 28 -15.65 18.23 -14.61
CA THR A 28 -15.23 17.23 -13.62
C THR A 28 -16.49 16.43 -13.29
N PRO A 29 -16.60 15.15 -13.68
CA PRO A 29 -17.71 14.32 -13.22
C PRO A 29 -17.71 14.28 -11.70
N THR A 30 -18.83 13.88 -11.10
CA THR A 30 -18.90 13.62 -9.66
C THR A 30 -17.74 12.71 -9.27
N ALA A 31 -16.70 13.28 -8.67
CA ALA A 31 -15.56 12.51 -8.20
C ALA A 31 -16.03 11.73 -6.98
N ALA A 32 -15.77 10.43 -6.95
CA ALA A 32 -15.77 9.71 -5.69
C ALA A 32 -14.64 10.32 -4.84
N THR A 33 -14.90 10.54 -3.55
CA THR A 33 -13.81 10.89 -2.65
C THR A 33 -13.03 9.61 -2.36
N GLY A 34 -11.73 9.62 -2.64
CA GLY A 34 -10.83 8.55 -2.23
C GLY A 34 -10.85 8.47 -0.71
N THR A 35 -11.48 7.43 -0.18
CA THR A 35 -11.63 7.19 1.25
C THR A 35 -11.67 5.70 1.45
N THR A 36 -10.82 5.19 2.33
CA THR A 36 -10.98 3.83 2.83
C THR A 36 -12.06 3.82 3.92
N PRO A 37 -12.91 2.79 4.00
CA PRO A 37 -13.91 2.67 5.07
C PRO A 37 -13.31 2.35 6.45
N THR A 38 -11.97 2.29 6.59
CA THR A 38 -11.27 1.81 7.78
C THR A 38 -10.18 2.76 8.28
N THR A 39 -9.78 2.63 9.54
CA THR A 39 -8.67 3.40 10.11
C THR A 39 -7.57 2.42 10.55
N PRO A 40 -6.27 2.75 10.42
CA PRO A 40 -5.21 1.90 10.95
C PRO A 40 -5.36 1.82 12.46
N THR A 41 -5.22 0.62 13.00
CA THR A 41 -5.32 0.37 14.45
C THR A 41 -4.31 -0.67 14.87
N GLU A 42 -3.88 -0.61 16.13
CA GLU A 42 -3.09 -1.66 16.76
C GLU A 42 -3.92 -2.96 16.84
N LEU A 43 -3.23 -4.09 16.74
CA LEU A 43 -3.79 -5.42 16.94
C LEU A 43 -3.43 -5.94 18.33
N ASN A 44 -4.34 -6.70 18.95
CA ASN A 44 -4.13 -7.28 20.28
C ASN A 44 -3.97 -8.79 20.19
N GLY A 45 -3.15 -9.38 21.08
CA GLY A 45 -2.92 -10.81 21.18
C GLY A 45 -1.97 -11.34 20.09
N SER A 46 -2.02 -12.65 19.83
CA SER A 46 -1.18 -13.30 18.83
C SER A 46 -1.79 -13.19 17.43
N TYR A 47 -1.01 -12.74 16.44
CA TYR A 47 -1.47 -12.52 15.08
C TYR A 47 -0.34 -12.64 14.04
N SER A 48 -0.76 -12.79 12.78
CA SER A 48 0.06 -12.65 11.58
C SER A 48 -0.61 -11.65 10.65
N VAL A 49 0.14 -10.68 10.14
CA VAL A 49 -0.30 -9.72 9.12
C VAL A 49 0.60 -9.84 7.91
N SER A 50 0.01 -10.04 6.73
CA SER A 50 0.71 -9.96 5.46
C SER A 50 0.26 -8.71 4.71
N GLU A 51 1.20 -7.95 4.16
CA GLU A 51 0.94 -6.74 3.39
C GLU A 51 1.83 -6.72 2.14
N ARG A 52 1.24 -6.49 0.98
CA ARG A 52 1.97 -6.52 -0.29
C ARG A 52 1.45 -5.47 -1.26
N VAL A 53 2.38 -4.84 -1.98
CA VAL A 53 2.09 -3.94 -3.09
C VAL A 53 2.80 -4.44 -4.33
N LEU A 54 2.03 -4.67 -5.39
CA LEU A 54 2.51 -4.94 -6.73
C LEU A 54 2.29 -3.71 -7.61
N VAL A 55 3.27 -3.39 -8.44
CA VAL A 55 3.16 -2.36 -9.48
C VAL A 55 3.45 -3.04 -10.82
N ASP A 56 2.48 -2.97 -11.74
CA ASP A 56 2.51 -3.66 -13.04
C ASP A 56 2.82 -5.17 -12.91
N GLY A 57 2.36 -5.78 -11.81
CA GLY A 57 2.57 -7.19 -11.48
C GLY A 57 3.93 -7.51 -10.83
N GLU A 58 4.83 -6.54 -10.71
CA GLU A 58 6.12 -6.69 -10.04
C GLU A 58 6.04 -6.27 -8.56
N ARG A 59 6.75 -6.98 -7.68
CA ARG A 59 6.76 -6.66 -6.24
C ARG A 59 7.45 -5.33 -5.99
N PHE A 60 6.69 -4.36 -5.48
CA PHE A 60 7.24 -3.11 -4.95
C PHE A 60 7.62 -3.27 -3.48
N LEU A 61 6.68 -3.79 -2.68
CA LEU A 61 6.83 -4.02 -1.24
C LEU A 61 6.16 -5.33 -0.85
N GLU A 62 6.77 -6.07 0.06
CA GLU A 62 6.13 -7.16 0.78
C GLU A 62 6.59 -7.13 2.24
N ARG A 63 5.64 -7.30 3.15
CA ARG A 63 5.85 -7.24 4.58
C ARG A 63 5.01 -8.30 5.26
N GLU A 64 5.62 -9.06 6.16
CA GLU A 64 4.94 -10.01 7.03
C GLU A 64 5.31 -9.71 8.48
N SER A 65 4.31 -9.50 9.33
CA SER A 65 4.47 -9.25 10.76
C SER A 65 3.81 -10.37 11.56
N ILE A 66 4.54 -11.02 12.46
CA ILE A 66 4.04 -12.11 13.30
C ILE A 66 4.32 -11.75 14.76
N VAL A 67 3.29 -11.81 15.60
CA VAL A 67 3.38 -11.54 17.04
C VAL A 67 2.80 -12.72 17.79
N ASP A 68 3.54 -13.24 18.77
CA ASP A 68 3.03 -14.20 19.75
C ASP A 68 3.03 -13.60 21.16
N ASP A 69 1.86 -13.18 21.62
CA ASP A 69 1.66 -12.57 22.94
C ASP A 69 1.95 -13.54 24.09
N GLU A 70 1.82 -14.86 23.87
CA GLU A 70 2.07 -15.85 24.92
C GLU A 70 3.55 -16.00 25.25
N THR A 71 4.40 -15.96 24.23
CA THR A 71 5.85 -16.14 24.37
C THR A 71 6.61 -14.81 24.39
N GLY A 72 5.99 -13.73 23.92
CA GLY A 72 6.63 -12.44 23.70
C GLY A 72 7.51 -12.39 22.45
N GLU A 73 7.56 -13.47 21.68
CA GLU A 73 8.34 -13.52 20.43
C GLU A 73 7.62 -12.75 19.32
N GLN A 74 8.40 -12.06 18.48
CA GLN A 74 7.88 -11.32 17.35
C GLN A 74 8.81 -11.45 16.14
N ARG A 75 8.25 -11.38 14.93
CA ARG A 75 9.00 -11.43 13.67
C ARG A 75 8.46 -10.44 12.67
N LEU A 76 9.36 -9.78 11.94
CA LEU A 76 9.03 -8.90 10.83
C LEU A 76 9.91 -9.26 9.64
N VAL A 77 9.28 -9.76 8.58
CA VAL A 77 9.94 -9.94 7.28
C VAL A 77 9.56 -8.77 6.39
N LEU A 78 10.55 -8.05 5.87
CA LEU A 78 10.38 -6.94 4.94
C LEU A 78 11.19 -7.24 3.67
N ALA A 79 10.56 -7.17 2.52
CA ALA A 79 11.22 -7.25 1.23
C ALA A 79 10.88 -6.02 0.39
N PHE A 80 11.91 -5.26 0.05
CA PHE A 80 11.80 -4.05 -0.76
C PHE A 80 12.90 -4.04 -1.82
N GLU A 81 12.51 -3.92 -3.09
CA GLU A 81 13.43 -3.98 -4.23
C GLU A 81 14.39 -5.20 -4.14
N ASP A 82 15.70 -4.94 -4.04
CA ASP A 82 16.80 -5.91 -4.08
C ASP A 82 17.32 -6.30 -2.68
N ILE A 83 16.59 -5.98 -1.61
CA ILE A 83 16.95 -6.33 -0.22
C ILE A 83 15.78 -6.92 0.58
N SER A 84 16.11 -7.85 1.46
CA SER A 84 15.20 -8.41 2.46
C SER A 84 15.80 -8.31 3.85
N TYR A 85 14.95 -7.96 4.81
CA TYR A 85 15.24 -7.98 6.24
C TYR A 85 14.30 -8.97 6.91
N ASP A 86 14.83 -9.84 7.74
CA ASP A 86 14.09 -10.75 8.59
C ASP A 86 14.47 -10.45 10.03
N HIS A 87 13.68 -9.61 10.68
CA HIS A 87 13.86 -9.18 12.07
C HIS A 87 13.15 -10.16 13.00
N TYR A 88 13.81 -10.51 14.08
CA TYR A 88 13.26 -11.38 15.12
C TYR A 88 13.55 -10.79 16.49
N TRP A 89 12.50 -10.59 17.27
CA TRP A 89 12.55 -10.23 18.68
C TRP A 89 12.27 -11.48 19.51
N THR A 90 13.20 -11.83 20.37
CA THR A 90 13.04 -12.94 21.31
C THR A 90 12.16 -12.53 22.49
N GLY A 91 11.52 -13.49 23.14
CA GLY A 91 10.69 -13.23 24.32
C GLY A 91 11.45 -12.68 25.54
N ASP A 92 12.78 -12.77 25.55
CA ASP A 92 13.66 -12.17 26.56
C ASP A 92 14.20 -10.77 26.19
N GLY A 93 13.78 -10.22 25.04
CA GLY A 93 14.04 -8.83 24.66
C GLY A 93 15.30 -8.59 23.83
N GLU A 94 15.91 -9.64 23.28
CA GLU A 94 16.96 -9.51 22.28
C GLU A 94 16.36 -9.34 20.88
N GLN A 95 17.09 -8.69 19.98
CA GLN A 95 16.69 -8.53 18.59
C GLN A 95 17.83 -8.93 17.65
N TYR A 96 17.49 -9.80 16.71
CA TYR A 96 18.37 -10.24 15.63
C TYR A 96 17.75 -9.89 14.30
N THR A 97 18.57 -9.56 13.31
CA THR A 97 18.11 -9.31 11.95
C THR A 97 19.00 -10.05 10.97
N LYS A 98 18.41 -10.93 10.16
CA LYS A 98 19.07 -11.44 8.95
C LYS A 98 18.81 -10.47 7.80
N ILE A 99 19.88 -9.95 7.24
CA ILE A 99 19.87 -9.07 6.06
C ILE A 99 20.32 -9.90 4.87
N THR A 100 19.49 -9.99 3.82
CA THR A 100 19.83 -10.66 2.57
C THR A 100 19.76 -9.66 1.42
N ALA A 101 20.85 -9.54 0.66
CA ALA A 101 20.94 -8.63 -0.48
C ALA A 101 21.18 -9.38 -1.79
N LYS A 102 20.96 -8.70 -2.92
CA LYS A 102 21.23 -9.25 -4.26
C LYS A 102 22.72 -9.47 -4.57
N SER A 103 23.62 -8.77 -3.88
CA SER A 103 25.07 -8.86 -4.09
C SER A 103 25.85 -8.54 -2.83
N ASP A 104 27.10 -9.01 -2.77
CA ASP A 104 28.02 -8.75 -1.65
C ASP A 104 28.33 -7.25 -1.48
N ASP A 105 28.47 -6.52 -2.59
CA ASP A 105 28.70 -5.08 -2.58
C ASP A 105 27.52 -4.34 -1.93
N ARG A 106 26.29 -4.73 -2.25
CA ARG A 106 25.08 -4.13 -1.66
C ARG A 106 24.94 -4.48 -0.18
N LEU A 107 25.24 -5.73 0.19
CA LEU A 107 25.29 -6.13 1.59
C LEU A 107 26.33 -5.30 2.37
N ALA A 108 27.52 -5.11 1.80
CA ALA A 108 28.59 -4.34 2.44
C ALA A 108 28.20 -2.87 2.64
N GLU A 109 27.49 -2.26 1.69
CA GLU A 109 26.95 -0.90 1.82
C GLU A 109 25.96 -0.80 2.98
N VAL A 110 24.97 -1.69 3.05
CA VAL A 110 23.95 -1.70 4.11
C VAL A 110 24.58 -1.92 5.49
N LEU A 111 25.53 -2.84 5.58
CA LEU A 111 26.26 -3.11 6.83
C LEU A 111 27.14 -1.93 7.26
N ALA A 112 27.64 -1.12 6.32
CA ALA A 112 28.44 0.06 6.64
C ALA A 112 27.60 1.23 7.17
N GLU A 113 26.31 1.28 6.83
CA GLU A 113 25.34 2.27 7.32
C GLU A 113 24.72 1.86 8.66
N SER A 114 24.77 0.58 9.02
CA SER A 114 24.22 0.05 10.27
C SER A 114 25.18 0.25 11.46
N SER A 115 24.62 0.60 12.62
CA SER A 115 25.31 0.59 13.92
C SER A 115 25.31 -0.79 14.60
N ASN A 116 24.61 -1.78 14.04
CA ASN A 116 24.42 -3.09 14.65
C ASN A 116 25.68 -3.95 14.61
N GLU A 117 25.82 -4.84 15.59
CA GLU A 117 26.94 -5.77 15.63
C GLU A 117 26.69 -6.93 14.66
N VAL A 118 27.64 -7.19 13.76
CA VAL A 118 27.58 -8.36 12.87
C VAL A 118 27.93 -9.61 13.67
N VAL A 119 26.94 -10.49 13.85
CA VAL A 119 27.07 -11.76 14.57
C VAL A 119 27.60 -12.85 13.63
N LEU A 120 27.06 -12.91 12.41
CA LEU A 120 27.40 -13.93 11.42
C LEU A 120 27.35 -13.34 10.01
N LYS A 121 28.24 -13.78 9.13
CA LYS A 121 28.11 -13.58 7.68
C LYS A 121 27.98 -14.94 7.01
N ALA A 122 27.02 -15.09 6.13
CA ALA A 122 26.85 -16.31 5.35
C ALA A 122 27.92 -16.39 4.25
N ASP A 123 28.37 -17.60 3.94
CA ASP A 123 29.37 -17.86 2.89
C ASP A 123 28.73 -18.25 1.54
N ASP A 124 27.45 -18.64 1.53
CA ASP A 124 26.74 -19.24 0.41
C ASP A 124 25.76 -18.28 -0.29
N GLU A 125 25.41 -17.17 0.35
CA GLU A 125 24.62 -16.08 -0.22
C GLU A 125 25.06 -14.72 0.35
N PRO A 126 24.77 -13.58 -0.32
CA PRO A 126 25.04 -12.25 0.21
C PRO A 126 24.11 -11.92 1.40
N SER A 127 24.35 -12.55 2.55
CA SER A 127 23.60 -12.30 3.78
C SER A 127 24.47 -12.19 5.03
N ALA A 128 23.94 -11.49 6.03
CA ALA A 128 24.54 -11.35 7.34
C ALA A 128 23.46 -11.31 8.42
N ILE A 129 23.78 -11.83 9.60
CA ILE A 129 22.97 -11.70 10.81
C ILE A 129 23.62 -10.63 11.68
N VAL A 130 22.82 -9.66 12.09
CA VAL A 130 23.22 -8.60 13.01
C VAL A 130 22.38 -8.65 14.29
N ALA A 131 22.98 -8.31 15.42
CA ALA A 131 22.28 -8.10 16.67
C ALA A 131 22.14 -6.60 16.92
N ALA A 132 20.94 -6.16 17.31
CA ALA A 132 20.75 -4.77 17.69
C ALA A 132 21.52 -4.46 18.97
N SER A 133 22.11 -3.27 19.06
CA SER A 133 22.90 -2.84 20.20
C SER A 133 22.43 -1.48 20.72
N GLY A 134 22.25 -1.33 22.03
CA GLY A 134 21.90 -0.06 22.66
C GLY A 134 20.39 0.16 22.87
N ASP A 135 19.95 1.42 22.88
CA ASP A 135 18.57 1.84 23.15
C ASP A 135 17.59 1.57 21.99
N ASP A 136 18.06 1.07 20.84
CA ASP A 136 17.25 0.81 19.63
C ASP A 136 16.39 -0.47 19.71
N LEU A 137 16.47 -1.23 20.80
CA LEU A 137 15.90 -2.59 20.92
C LEU A 137 14.38 -2.68 21.08
N ALA A 138 13.70 -1.64 21.58
CA ALA A 138 12.33 -1.78 22.11
C ALA A 138 11.21 -1.06 21.32
N ASP A 139 11.50 0.08 20.67
CA ASP A 139 10.44 0.96 20.13
C ASP A 139 9.91 0.57 18.74
N ASP A 140 10.52 -0.41 18.06
CA ASP A 140 10.19 -0.76 16.66
C ASP A 140 9.73 -2.21 16.48
N SER A 141 9.13 -2.82 17.51
CA SER A 141 8.59 -4.20 17.40
C SER A 141 7.15 -4.23 16.86
N PRO A 142 6.76 -5.30 16.12
CA PRO A 142 5.43 -5.40 15.51
C PRO A 142 4.23 -5.20 16.43
N ALA A 143 4.34 -5.57 17.71
CA ALA A 143 3.29 -5.41 18.70
C ALA A 143 2.83 -3.96 18.93
N HIS A 144 3.66 -2.97 18.55
CA HIS A 144 3.37 -1.55 18.70
C HIS A 144 2.95 -0.86 17.39
N TYR A 145 2.78 -1.62 16.32
CA TYR A 145 2.39 -1.08 15.03
C TYR A 145 0.89 -0.96 14.86
N THR A 146 0.52 -0.04 13.98
CA THR A 146 -0.85 0.07 13.46
C THR A 146 -0.94 -0.64 12.12
N PHE A 147 -2.06 -1.33 11.89
CA PHE A 147 -2.32 -2.07 10.67
C PHE A 147 -3.66 -1.65 10.03
N PRO A 148 -3.74 -1.55 8.69
CA PRO A 148 -2.63 -1.63 7.74
C PRO A 148 -1.59 -0.54 7.96
N ASP A 149 -0.33 -0.78 7.58
CA ASP A 149 0.71 0.24 7.64
C ASP A 149 0.32 1.50 6.86
N ARG A 150 1.01 2.61 7.14
CA ARG A 150 0.77 3.89 6.48
C ARG A 150 0.85 3.81 4.96
N LEU A 151 1.83 3.11 4.38
CA LEU A 151 1.95 2.96 2.93
C LEU A 151 0.77 2.15 2.39
N ILE A 152 0.46 1.00 2.97
CA ILE A 152 -0.68 0.15 2.57
C ILE A 152 -2.01 0.90 2.70
N HIS A 153 -2.24 1.56 3.83
CA HIS A 153 -3.43 2.38 4.07
C HIS A 153 -3.55 3.51 3.04
N SER A 154 -2.44 4.13 2.65
CA SER A 154 -2.45 5.18 1.63
C SER A 154 -2.88 4.67 0.26
N GLN A 155 -2.49 3.43 -0.10
CA GLN A 155 -2.92 2.81 -1.35
C GLN A 155 -4.39 2.37 -1.27
N LEU A 156 -4.82 1.78 -0.15
CA LEU A 156 -6.22 1.43 0.08
C LEU A 156 -7.14 2.66 0.14
N LYS A 157 -6.64 3.85 0.45
CA LYS A 157 -7.39 5.12 0.35
C LYS A 157 -7.57 5.63 -1.07
N ALA A 158 -6.78 5.14 -2.02
CA ALA A 158 -6.73 5.70 -3.36
C ALA A 158 -8.08 5.63 -4.09
N PRO A 159 -8.83 4.52 -4.10
CA PRO A 159 -10.11 4.46 -4.77
C PRO A 159 -11.26 4.89 -3.85
N GLY A 160 -12.42 5.19 -4.44
CA GLY A 160 -13.69 5.16 -3.71
C GLY A 160 -14.15 3.71 -3.50
N TYR A 161 -14.97 3.45 -2.49
CA TYR A 161 -15.54 2.13 -2.22
C TYR A 161 -17.05 2.18 -2.09
N GLU A 162 -17.70 1.12 -2.58
CA GLU A 162 -19.11 0.85 -2.32
C GLU A 162 -19.25 -0.39 -1.44
N ARG A 163 -20.07 -0.31 -0.40
CA ARG A 163 -20.40 -1.49 0.40
C ARG A 163 -21.37 -2.36 -0.38
N THR A 164 -20.95 -3.57 -0.75
CA THR A 164 -21.76 -4.47 -1.58
C THR A 164 -22.41 -5.57 -0.76
N ASN A 165 -21.80 -6.02 0.35
CA ASN A 165 -22.33 -7.12 1.14
C ASN A 165 -21.85 -7.13 2.60
N THR A 166 -22.30 -8.15 3.32
CA THR A 166 -21.78 -8.61 4.62
C THR A 166 -21.55 -10.12 4.53
N ARG A 167 -20.40 -10.62 5.00
CA ARG A 167 -20.03 -12.04 5.01
C ARG A 167 -19.57 -12.48 6.39
N THR A 168 -19.43 -13.78 6.61
CA THR A 168 -18.79 -14.33 7.82
C THR A 168 -17.47 -15.01 7.42
N VAL A 169 -16.36 -14.55 7.99
CA VAL A 169 -15.01 -15.08 7.79
C VAL A 169 -14.46 -15.48 9.16
N ASP A 170 -14.02 -16.74 9.30
CA ASP A 170 -13.49 -17.29 10.56
C ASP A 170 -14.39 -17.04 11.79
N GLY A 171 -15.70 -17.17 11.59
CA GLY A 171 -16.69 -16.99 12.65
C GLY A 171 -17.00 -15.52 13.00
N ARG A 172 -16.42 -14.55 12.28
CA ARG A 172 -16.67 -13.11 12.45
C ARG A 172 -17.42 -12.52 11.27
N GLU A 173 -18.36 -11.63 11.56
CA GLU A 173 -19.04 -10.85 10.53
C GLU A 173 -18.11 -9.77 10.00
N VAL A 174 -18.03 -9.64 8.67
CA VAL A 174 -17.25 -8.61 7.97
C VAL A 174 -18.11 -7.91 6.93
N SER A 175 -17.95 -6.60 6.80
CA SER A 175 -18.54 -5.81 5.71
C SER A 175 -17.63 -5.89 4.49
N VAL A 176 -18.20 -6.18 3.32
CA VAL A 176 -17.45 -6.29 2.06
C VAL A 176 -17.66 -5.02 1.25
N TYR A 177 -16.55 -4.48 0.75
CA TYR A 177 -16.48 -3.26 -0.05
C TYR A 177 -15.77 -3.57 -1.37
N GLU A 178 -16.33 -3.07 -2.47
CA GLU A 178 -15.71 -3.16 -3.80
C GLU A 178 -15.19 -1.77 -4.22
N PRO A 179 -13.99 -1.69 -4.81
CA PRO A 179 -13.42 -0.43 -5.26
C PRO A 179 -14.16 0.08 -6.50
N GLN A 180 -14.23 1.40 -6.67
CA GLN A 180 -14.99 2.03 -7.74
C GLN A 180 -14.09 2.61 -8.83
N THR A 181 -14.47 2.35 -10.09
CA THR A 181 -13.95 3.03 -11.28
C THR A 181 -14.49 4.46 -11.37
N GLY A 182 -13.68 5.39 -11.85
CA GLY A 182 -14.10 6.75 -12.14
C GLY A 182 -13.12 7.81 -11.67
N TRP A 183 -13.60 9.05 -11.62
CA TRP A 183 -12.83 10.18 -11.10
C TRP A 183 -12.71 10.04 -9.60
N THR A 184 -11.48 10.09 -9.09
CA THR A 184 -11.21 10.01 -7.67
C THR A 184 -10.41 11.21 -7.21
N LYS A 185 -10.85 11.78 -6.10
CA LYS A 185 -10.17 12.89 -5.43
C LYS A 185 -9.56 12.37 -4.13
N LEU A 186 -8.24 12.39 -4.02
CA LEU A 186 -7.52 12.01 -2.82
C LEU A 186 -7.15 13.26 -2.03
N THR A 187 -7.85 13.47 -0.92
CA THR A 187 -7.52 14.54 0.03
C THR A 187 -6.30 14.12 0.84
N ARG A 188 -5.21 14.90 0.75
CA ARG A 188 -4.03 14.72 1.61
C ARG A 188 -4.05 15.79 2.70
N ASP A 189 -3.73 15.42 3.94
CA ASP A 189 -3.87 16.29 5.12
C ASP A 189 -3.07 17.61 5.03
N GLU A 190 -2.05 17.70 4.16
CA GLU A 190 -1.16 18.87 4.05
C GLU A 190 -0.79 19.29 2.60
N ALA A 191 -1.40 18.70 1.56
CA ALA A 191 -1.05 18.98 0.15
C ALA A 191 -2.28 19.35 -0.70
N GLU A 192 -2.04 19.86 -1.92
CA GLU A 192 -3.09 20.02 -2.93
C GLU A 192 -3.78 18.66 -3.17
N ASP A 193 -5.10 18.70 -3.30
CA ASP A 193 -5.91 17.51 -3.57
C ASP A 193 -5.45 16.88 -4.89
N ASP A 194 -5.07 15.59 -4.85
CA ASP A 194 -4.70 14.86 -6.06
C ASP A 194 -5.99 14.33 -6.71
N THR A 195 -6.17 14.60 -8.01
CA THR A 195 -7.30 14.10 -8.78
C THR A 195 -6.78 13.25 -9.92
N PHE A 196 -7.23 12.01 -9.97
CA PHE A 196 -6.87 11.04 -11.00
C PHE A 196 -8.10 10.28 -11.47
N TYR A 197 -7.95 9.58 -12.60
CA TYR A 197 -8.98 8.68 -13.11
C TYR A 197 -8.57 7.24 -12.84
N VAL A 198 -9.44 6.50 -12.14
CA VAL A 198 -9.34 5.04 -12.02
C VAL A 198 -10.08 4.46 -13.21
N ALA A 199 -9.33 3.87 -14.15
CA ALA A 199 -9.86 3.33 -15.40
C ALA A 199 -10.46 1.93 -15.24
N ASP A 200 -9.86 1.14 -14.36
CA ASP A 200 -10.34 -0.16 -13.94
C ASP A 200 -10.07 -0.34 -12.45
N ALA A 201 -11.02 -0.97 -11.75
CA ALA A 201 -10.93 -1.24 -10.32
C ALA A 201 -11.57 -2.59 -10.05
N ASP A 202 -10.84 -3.49 -9.40
CA ASP A 202 -11.32 -4.83 -9.10
C ASP A 202 -10.87 -5.30 -7.71
N GLY A 203 -11.59 -6.29 -7.19
CA GLY A 203 -11.28 -6.94 -5.92
C GLY A 203 -12.20 -6.53 -4.76
N GLU A 204 -11.80 -6.87 -3.55
CA GLU A 204 -12.63 -6.70 -2.34
C GLU A 204 -11.78 -6.23 -1.15
N LEU A 205 -12.36 -5.38 -0.31
CA LEU A 205 -11.88 -5.03 1.01
C LEU A 205 -12.89 -5.51 2.06
N HIS A 206 -12.43 -6.24 3.06
CA HIS A 206 -13.26 -6.75 4.15
C HIS A 206 -12.92 -5.99 5.44
N ALA A 207 -13.91 -5.31 6.00
CA ALA A 207 -13.76 -4.60 7.26
C ALA A 207 -14.53 -5.31 8.38
N GLY A 208 -13.88 -5.50 9.54
CA GLY A 208 -14.51 -5.98 10.75
C GLY A 208 -15.53 -5.00 11.34
N PRO A 209 -16.30 -5.42 12.36
CA PRO A 209 -17.28 -4.55 13.02
C PRO A 209 -16.65 -3.40 13.82
N ASP A 210 -15.36 -3.54 14.14
CA ASP A 210 -14.48 -2.53 14.73
C ASP A 210 -13.98 -1.49 13.71
N GLY A 211 -14.29 -1.67 12.42
CA GLY A 211 -13.79 -0.81 11.35
C GLY A 211 -12.35 -1.11 10.96
N GLN A 212 -11.78 -2.24 11.40
CA GLN A 212 -10.43 -2.68 11.04
C GLN A 212 -10.44 -3.46 9.73
N VAL A 213 -9.43 -3.27 8.88
CA VAL A 213 -9.24 -4.13 7.69
C VAL A 213 -8.83 -5.52 8.16
N ARG A 214 -9.51 -6.54 7.65
CA ARG A 214 -9.18 -7.95 7.92
C ARG A 214 -8.61 -8.64 6.70
N HIS A 215 -9.08 -8.25 5.52
CA HIS A 215 -8.60 -8.71 4.23
C HIS A 215 -8.73 -7.56 3.22
N ALA A 216 -7.80 -7.45 2.29
CA ALA A 216 -7.95 -6.68 1.07
C ALA A 216 -7.17 -7.37 -0.05
N ASN A 217 -7.80 -7.48 -1.22
CA ASN A 217 -7.12 -7.73 -2.48
C ASN A 217 -7.74 -6.78 -3.48
N VAL A 218 -7.07 -5.66 -3.75
CA VAL A 218 -7.61 -4.55 -4.53
C VAL A 218 -6.62 -4.21 -5.65
N THR A 219 -7.08 -4.23 -6.89
CA THR A 219 -6.30 -3.84 -8.06
C THR A 219 -6.90 -2.60 -8.70
N LEU A 220 -6.04 -1.62 -9.02
CA LEU A 220 -6.42 -0.34 -9.59
C LEU A 220 -5.56 -0.04 -10.81
N GLU A 221 -6.20 0.31 -11.93
CA GLU A 221 -5.54 0.94 -13.07
C GLU A 221 -5.72 2.47 -12.96
N ARG A 222 -4.67 3.18 -12.56
CA ARG A 222 -4.65 4.63 -12.40
C ARG A 222 -4.14 5.30 -13.67
N ILE A 223 -4.84 6.36 -14.08
CA ILE A 223 -4.40 7.29 -15.12
C ILE A 223 -4.27 8.67 -14.51
N ASP A 224 -3.06 9.23 -14.59
CA ASP A 224 -2.78 10.61 -14.19
C ASP A 224 -3.44 11.57 -15.19
N ALA A 225 -4.60 12.05 -14.80
CA ALA A 225 -5.35 13.10 -15.45
C ALA A 225 -6.24 13.72 -14.38
N ALA A 226 -6.31 15.04 -14.29
CA ALA A 226 -7.18 15.76 -13.37
C ALA A 226 -8.52 16.17 -14.02
N THR A 227 -8.59 16.15 -15.35
CA THR A 227 -9.79 16.51 -16.12
C THR A 227 -10.04 15.58 -17.31
N TRP A 228 -11.27 15.53 -17.83
CA TRP A 228 -11.57 14.83 -19.08
C TRP A 228 -10.74 15.34 -20.27
N GLY A 229 -10.42 16.63 -20.29
CA GLY A 229 -9.55 17.22 -21.33
C GLY A 229 -8.16 16.61 -21.31
N GLU A 230 -7.55 16.53 -20.12
CA GLU A 230 -6.25 15.87 -19.93
C GLU A 230 -6.34 14.38 -20.22
N TYR A 231 -7.38 13.69 -19.75
CA TYR A 231 -7.57 12.27 -20.03
C TYR A 231 -7.62 11.96 -21.54
N LEU A 232 -8.28 12.82 -22.34
CA LEU A 232 -8.43 12.60 -23.78
C LEU A 232 -7.21 13.05 -24.59
N LEU A 233 -6.48 14.06 -24.14
CA LEU A 233 -5.45 14.74 -24.93
C LEU A 233 -4.02 14.50 -24.43
N GLU A 234 -3.86 14.20 -23.14
CA GLU A 234 -2.59 14.21 -22.41
C GLU A 234 -2.44 13.01 -21.46
N ARG A 235 -3.31 11.99 -21.55
CA ARG A 235 -3.21 10.83 -20.64
C ARG A 235 -1.80 10.22 -20.69
N GLY A 236 -1.20 10.09 -19.52
CA GLY A 236 0.00 9.27 -19.34
C GLY A 236 -0.30 7.79 -19.60
N ASP A 237 0.75 6.98 -19.58
CA ASP A 237 0.59 5.53 -19.55
C ASP A 237 -0.12 5.12 -18.25
N PRO A 238 -1.07 4.17 -18.31
CA PRO A 238 -1.74 3.67 -17.11
C PRO A 238 -0.74 2.97 -16.20
N LEU A 239 -0.93 3.13 -14.89
CA LEU A 239 -0.19 2.42 -13.85
C LEU A 239 -1.13 1.43 -13.17
N THR A 240 -0.78 0.14 -13.15
CA THR A 240 -1.56 -0.85 -12.41
C THR A 240 -0.93 -1.11 -11.05
N ALA A 241 -1.69 -0.92 -9.98
CA ALA A 241 -1.26 -1.26 -8.62
C ALA A 241 -2.21 -2.28 -8.00
N THR A 242 -1.66 -3.36 -7.43
CA THR A 242 -2.40 -4.34 -6.62
C THR A 242 -1.93 -4.25 -5.18
N VAL A 243 -2.89 -4.13 -4.27
CA VAL A 243 -2.66 -4.14 -2.82
C VAL A 243 -3.28 -5.39 -2.25
N GLU A 244 -2.46 -6.20 -1.59
CA GLU A 244 -2.90 -7.38 -0.85
C GLU A 244 -2.62 -7.16 0.63
N TYR A 245 -3.59 -7.52 1.47
CA TYR A 245 -3.51 -7.38 2.92
C TYR A 245 -4.33 -8.48 3.58
N ASP A 246 -3.76 -9.16 4.57
CA ASP A 246 -4.43 -10.24 5.28
C ASP A 246 -4.04 -10.25 6.76
N VAL A 247 -5.03 -10.43 7.64
CA VAL A 247 -4.83 -10.62 9.08
C VAL A 247 -5.33 -12.01 9.49
N THR A 248 -4.45 -12.79 10.12
CA THR A 248 -4.78 -14.06 10.74
C THR A 248 -4.53 -13.98 12.24
N GLU A 249 -5.53 -14.31 13.06
CA GLU A 249 -5.41 -14.34 14.53
C GLU A 249 -4.85 -15.69 15.01
N SER A 250 -3.61 -15.96 14.62
CA SER A 250 -2.82 -17.07 15.12
C SER A 250 -1.34 -16.73 14.97
N ALA A 251 -0.52 -17.11 15.95
CA ALA A 251 0.92 -17.16 15.78
C ALA A 251 1.34 -18.60 15.48
N ASN A 252 1.84 -18.84 14.28
CA ASN A 252 2.54 -20.08 13.96
C ASN A 252 3.95 -19.71 13.51
N GLN A 253 4.97 -20.42 14.04
CA GLN A 253 6.36 -20.32 13.57
C GLN A 253 6.97 -18.90 13.63
N VAL A 254 6.96 -18.28 14.81
CA VAL A 254 7.59 -16.94 15.00
C VAL A 254 9.11 -17.02 14.88
N ALA A 255 9.76 -17.96 15.59
CA ALA A 255 11.21 -18.13 15.51
C ALA A 255 11.67 -18.54 14.09
N PRO A 256 12.55 -17.76 13.44
CA PRO A 256 13.05 -18.10 12.12
C PRO A 256 14.11 -19.21 12.18
N ALA A 257 14.21 -20.01 11.12
CA ALA A 257 15.13 -21.14 11.05
C ALA A 257 16.61 -20.74 11.21
N TRP A 258 17.01 -19.56 10.73
CA TRP A 258 18.39 -19.08 10.81
C TRP A 258 18.83 -18.72 12.24
N MET A 259 17.92 -18.67 13.22
CA MET A 259 18.31 -18.52 14.62
C MET A 259 19.02 -19.76 15.18
N GLU A 260 18.92 -20.92 14.52
CA GLU A 260 19.73 -22.09 14.88
C GLU A 260 21.23 -21.85 14.69
N ASP A 261 21.61 -20.96 13.77
CA ASP A 261 23.01 -20.65 13.45
C ASP A 261 23.64 -19.62 14.43
N VAL A 262 22.81 -18.98 15.25
CA VAL A 262 23.21 -17.95 16.22
C VAL A 262 23.38 -18.53 17.64
N ARG A 263 22.80 -19.71 17.91
CA ARG A 263 22.76 -20.35 19.25
C ARG A 263 23.97 -21.22 19.58
#